data_AF-A0AAV5JGG0-F1
#
_entry.id   AF-A0AAV5JGG0-F1
#
_cell.length_a   1.000
_cell.length_b   1.000
_cell.length_c   1.000
_cell.angle_alpha   90.00
_cell.angle_beta   90.00
_cell.angle_gamma   90.00
#
_symmetry.space_group_name_H-M   'P 1'
#
loop_
_entity.id
_entity.type
_entity.pdbx_description
1 polymer ?
#
loop_
_entity_poly.entity_id
_entity_poly.type
_entity_poly.pdbx_seq_one_letter_code
_entity_poly.pdbx_strand_id
1 'polypeptide(L)'
;MGFAVLGFSSPPFPTGRLYSANGCSSATNGGGAVENPIHKVKPTVAVPQYKWRLVIAYDGTHYAGWQFQLSPPTIQCLVENALIRITKLGREDLCFVGAGRTDAGVHAWGQVAHFVTPFNYDSLESIHAALNGLLPSDIRVRDISAAVPEFHARFSAKGKVYHYKIYNDTIMDPFQRHYAYHSVYKLNTAVMREAAKHCIGRHDFSAFVNVSRNDRVLDPVKTIFRFDIIEMVVFFYHED
;
A
#
# COMPACT_ATOMS: atom_id res chain seq x y z
N MET A 1 12.83 2.87 -26.65
CA MET A 1 12.96 2.18 -25.33
C MET A 1 11.74 2.59 -24.52
N GLY A 2 10.82 1.65 -24.26
CA GLY A 2 9.42 1.95 -23.93
C GLY A 2 9.03 1.70 -22.48
N PHE A 3 8.29 2.63 -21.90
CA PHE A 3 7.53 2.44 -20.68
C PHE A 3 6.19 1.83 -21.07
N ALA A 4 5.84 0.72 -20.43
CA ALA A 4 4.53 0.12 -20.55
C ALA A 4 3.77 0.39 -19.26
N VAL A 5 2.60 1.02 -19.31
CA VAL A 5 1.75 1.16 -18.12
C VAL A 5 0.98 -0.14 -17.89
N LEU A 6 1.66 -1.20 -17.45
CA LEU A 6 1.03 -2.47 -17.09
C LEU A 6 0.68 -2.46 -15.60
N GLY A 7 -0.60 -2.62 -15.29
CA GLY A 7 -1.06 -2.92 -13.94
C GLY A 7 -1.42 -4.38 -13.80
N PHE A 8 -0.49 -5.24 -13.37
CA PHE A 8 -0.78 -6.58 -12.80
C PHE A 8 0.31 -7.00 -11.80
N SER A 9 -0.08 -7.88 -10.86
CA SER A 9 0.63 -8.24 -9.63
C SER A 9 1.95 -9.00 -9.83
N SER A 10 2.86 -8.81 -8.88
CA SER A 10 4.22 -9.36 -8.82
C SER A 10 4.31 -10.90 -8.84
N PRO A 11 5.42 -11.48 -9.33
CA PRO A 11 5.67 -12.92 -9.37
C PRO A 11 6.06 -13.50 -7.99
N PRO A 12 5.91 -14.83 -7.76
CA PRO A 12 6.25 -15.48 -6.50
C PRO A 12 7.75 -15.82 -6.40
N PHE A 13 8.29 -15.75 -5.19
CA PHE A 13 9.54 -16.42 -4.79
C PHE A 13 9.26 -17.39 -3.62
N PRO A 14 10.05 -18.48 -3.48
CA PRO A 14 9.66 -19.69 -2.76
C PRO A 14 9.73 -19.56 -1.23
N THR A 15 8.77 -20.21 -0.59
CA THR A 15 8.58 -20.36 0.86
C THR A 15 9.64 -21.23 1.53
N GLY A 16 10.30 -20.68 2.54
CA GLY A 16 11.03 -21.43 3.57
C GLY A 16 10.12 -21.78 4.76
N ARG A 17 10.19 -23.05 5.15
CA ARG A 17 9.46 -23.81 6.18
C ARG A 17 8.88 -23.05 7.40
N LEU A 18 7.62 -23.38 7.68
CA LEU A 18 6.92 -23.17 8.95
C LEU A 18 7.50 -24.09 10.04
N TYR A 19 7.74 -23.54 11.23
CA TYR A 19 7.85 -24.31 12.46
C TYR A 19 6.50 -24.30 13.18
N SER A 20 6.07 -25.51 13.52
CA SER A 20 4.91 -25.84 14.34
C SER A 20 5.18 -25.52 15.82
N ALA A 21 4.19 -24.96 16.50
CA ALA A 21 4.11 -24.98 17.96
C ALA A 21 2.68 -25.36 18.36
N ASN A 22 2.49 -26.64 18.63
CA ASN A 22 1.34 -27.17 19.35
C ASN A 22 1.45 -26.83 20.84
N GLY A 23 0.32 -26.46 21.42
CA GLY A 23 -0.23 -27.17 22.58
C GLY A 23 0.19 -26.69 23.97
N CYS A 24 -0.78 -26.14 24.69
CA CYS A 24 -0.89 -26.36 26.13
C CYS A 24 -2.37 -26.41 26.54
N SER A 25 -2.79 -27.61 26.99
CA SER A 25 -3.56 -27.92 28.23
C SER A 25 -4.91 -27.22 28.47
N SER A 26 -5.95 -27.78 29.10
CA SER A 26 -6.28 -29.08 29.70
C SER A 26 -7.76 -29.01 30.15
N ALA A 27 -8.35 -30.18 30.41
CA ALA A 27 -9.75 -30.50 30.75
C ALA A 27 -10.41 -29.73 31.92
N THR A 28 -11.74 -29.58 31.92
CA THR A 28 -12.74 -30.33 32.73
C THR A 28 -14.12 -29.63 32.86
N ASN A 29 -15.18 -30.45 32.74
CA ASN A 29 -16.53 -30.47 33.36
C ASN A 29 -17.31 -29.21 33.80
N GLY A 30 -18.62 -29.29 33.56
CA GLY A 30 -19.63 -29.12 34.62
C GLY A 30 -20.55 -27.91 34.48
N GLY A 31 -21.86 -28.17 34.42
CA GLY A 31 -22.91 -27.16 34.27
C GLY A 31 -23.22 -26.34 35.52
N GLY A 32 -24.03 -25.29 35.31
CA GLY A 32 -24.59 -24.45 36.36
C GLY A 32 -25.09 -23.13 35.78
N ALA A 33 -26.41 -22.99 35.64
CA ALA A 33 -27.04 -21.73 35.32
C ALA A 33 -26.82 -20.74 36.47
N VAL A 34 -26.24 -19.58 36.18
CA VAL A 34 -26.15 -18.45 37.11
C VAL A 34 -26.59 -17.20 36.34
N GLU A 35 -27.73 -16.65 36.75
CA GLU A 35 -28.24 -15.36 36.29
C GLU A 35 -27.22 -14.25 36.57
N ASN A 36 -26.82 -13.50 35.53
CA ASN A 36 -25.98 -12.33 35.69
C ASN A 36 -26.84 -11.05 35.74
N PRO A 37 -26.65 -10.17 36.73
CA PRO A 37 -27.42 -8.94 36.87
C PRO A 37 -27.08 -7.94 35.76
N ILE A 38 -28.12 -7.26 35.28
CA ILE A 38 -28.11 -6.23 34.24
C ILE A 38 -27.01 -5.20 34.53
N HIS A 39 -25.88 -5.31 33.81
CA HIS A 39 -24.86 -4.28 33.77
C HIS A 39 -25.45 -3.06 33.06
N LYS A 40 -25.70 -1.99 33.82
CA LYS A 40 -26.04 -0.67 33.27
C LYS A 40 -24.89 -0.24 32.35
N VAL A 41 -25.11 -0.33 31.04
CA VAL A 41 -24.23 0.27 30.03
C VAL A 41 -24.22 1.77 30.29
N LYS A 42 -23.11 2.29 30.82
CA LYS A 42 -22.91 3.74 30.90
C LYS A 42 -22.94 4.28 29.46
N PRO A 43 -23.68 5.37 29.18
CA PRO A 43 -23.69 5.96 27.85
C PRO A 43 -22.26 6.41 27.53
N THR A 44 -21.65 5.75 26.55
CA THR A 44 -20.35 6.13 26.02
C THR A 44 -20.55 7.45 25.30
N VAL A 45 -20.13 8.56 25.92
CA VAL A 45 -20.05 9.85 25.25
C VAL A 45 -19.14 9.65 24.05
N ALA A 46 -19.68 9.81 22.84
CA ALA A 46 -18.90 9.69 21.62
C ALA A 46 -17.81 10.76 21.63
N VAL A 47 -16.57 10.34 21.86
CA VAL A 47 -15.42 11.25 21.80
C VAL A 47 -15.30 11.74 20.35
N PRO A 48 -15.23 13.06 20.11
CA PRO A 48 -15.11 13.57 18.75
C PRO A 48 -13.85 12.99 18.09
N GLN A 49 -14.01 12.39 16.92
CA GLN A 49 -12.91 11.86 16.12
C GLN A 49 -12.60 12.81 14.96
N TYR A 50 -11.36 13.24 14.89
CA TYR A 50 -10.82 14.03 13.78
C TYR A 50 -10.10 13.10 12.83
N LYS A 51 -10.30 13.30 11.53
CA LYS A 51 -9.70 12.46 10.49
C LYS A 51 -8.68 13.25 9.69
N TRP A 52 -7.54 12.62 9.46
CA TRP A 52 -6.40 13.22 8.80
C TRP A 52 -5.99 12.38 7.61
N ARG A 53 -5.70 13.03 6.50
CA ARG A 53 -5.22 12.42 5.26
C ARG A 53 -3.72 12.66 5.13
N LEU A 54 -3.00 11.62 4.75
CA LEU A 54 -1.58 11.67 4.38
C LEU A 54 -1.42 11.35 2.90
N VAL A 55 -0.45 12.00 2.24
CA VAL A 55 0.12 11.57 0.96
C VAL A 55 1.55 11.13 1.20
N ILE A 56 1.84 9.86 0.92
CA ILE A 56 3.11 9.22 1.27
C ILE A 56 3.80 8.79 -0.01
N ALA A 57 5.05 9.20 -0.16
CA ALA A 57 5.98 8.65 -1.14
C ALA A 57 6.96 7.72 -0.45
N TYR A 58 7.33 6.63 -1.13
CA TYR A 58 8.36 5.74 -0.62
C TYR A 58 9.09 4.99 -1.74
N ASP A 59 10.37 4.73 -1.50
CA ASP A 59 11.14 3.71 -2.21
C ASP A 59 10.92 2.35 -1.52
N GLY A 60 10.25 1.42 -2.22
CA GLY A 60 9.90 0.10 -1.68
C GLY A 60 11.05 -0.91 -1.62
N THR A 61 12.24 -0.60 -2.15
CA THR A 61 13.33 -1.57 -2.40
C THR A 61 13.68 -2.42 -1.18
N HIS A 62 13.66 -1.83 0.03
CA HIS A 62 14.09 -2.49 1.26
C HIS A 62 12.93 -2.97 2.15
N TYR A 63 11.71 -3.01 1.61
CA TYR A 63 10.50 -3.26 2.39
C TYR A 63 9.69 -4.43 1.86
N ALA A 64 9.04 -5.15 2.78
CA ALA A 64 8.11 -6.23 2.45
C ALA A 64 6.71 -5.75 2.02
N GLY A 65 6.68 -4.57 1.38
CA GLY A 65 5.49 -3.93 0.86
C GLY A 65 4.81 -3.01 1.86
N TRP A 66 3.59 -2.61 1.52
CA TRP A 66 2.81 -1.67 2.32
C TRP A 66 2.34 -2.25 3.64
N GLN A 67 1.68 -3.41 3.60
CA GLN A 67 0.84 -3.89 4.70
C GLN A 67 1.66 -4.14 5.96
N PHE A 68 1.14 -3.68 7.11
CA PHE A 68 1.71 -3.97 8.42
C PHE A 68 2.08 -5.45 8.61
N GLN A 69 3.36 -5.68 8.95
CA GLN A 69 3.93 -6.91 9.47
C GLN A 69 4.97 -6.52 10.53
N LEU A 70 5.10 -7.33 11.58
CA LEU A 70 6.09 -7.12 12.65
C LEU A 70 7.52 -7.29 12.15
N SER A 71 7.74 -8.28 11.30
CA SER A 71 9.00 -8.53 10.59
C SER A 71 8.70 -9.41 9.38
N PRO A 72 9.31 -9.17 8.21
CA PRO A 72 10.21 -8.06 7.85
C PRO A 72 9.55 -6.65 7.88
N PRO A 73 10.33 -5.54 7.86
CA PRO A 73 9.78 -4.19 7.95
C PRO A 73 8.89 -3.84 6.76
N THR A 74 7.82 -3.10 7.03
CA THR A 74 6.79 -2.69 6.07
C THR A 74 6.51 -1.20 6.20
N ILE A 75 6.07 -0.56 5.11
CA ILE A 75 5.85 0.88 5.08
C ILE A 75 4.80 1.30 6.12
N GLN A 76 3.68 0.57 6.21
CA GLN A 76 2.62 0.87 7.17
C GLN A 76 3.13 0.77 8.61
N CYS A 77 3.95 -0.23 8.95
CA CYS A 77 4.52 -0.38 10.29
C CYS A 77 5.37 0.84 10.67
N LEU A 78 6.23 1.33 9.78
CA LEU A 78 7.07 2.49 10.06
C LEU A 78 6.28 3.79 10.21
N VAL A 79 5.28 4.01 9.35
CA VAL A 79 4.41 5.19 9.44
C VAL A 79 3.54 5.14 10.69
N GLU A 80 2.97 3.98 11.03
CA GLU A 80 2.22 3.80 12.29
C GLU A 80 3.12 4.06 13.50
N ASN A 81 4.35 3.52 13.55
CA ASN A 81 5.26 3.75 14.66
C ASN A 81 5.61 5.24 14.83
N ALA A 82 5.80 5.98 13.73
CA ALA A 82 6.01 7.42 13.79
C ALA A 82 4.76 8.15 14.31
N LEU A 83 3.56 7.79 13.82
CA LEU A 83 2.29 8.35 14.33
C LEU A 83 2.10 8.06 15.81
N ILE A 84 2.31 6.83 16.27
CA ILE A 84 2.22 6.44 17.70
C ILE A 84 3.15 7.30 18.56
N ARG A 85 4.39 7.56 18.10
CA ARG A 85 5.33 8.42 18.82
C ARG A 85 4.85 9.87 18.92
N ILE A 86 4.20 10.39 17.88
CA ILE A 86 3.71 11.77 17.83
C ILE A 86 2.41 11.91 18.65
N THR A 87 1.43 11.05 18.39
CA THR A 87 0.07 11.16 18.93
C THR A 87 -0.08 10.55 20.32
N LYS A 88 0.84 9.65 20.70
CA LYS A 88 0.77 8.80 21.91
C LYS A 88 -0.43 7.84 21.93
N LEU A 89 -1.09 7.66 20.80
CA LEU A 89 -2.21 6.73 20.65
C LEU A 89 -1.70 5.33 20.30
N GLY A 90 -2.45 4.31 20.73
CA GLY A 90 -2.22 2.95 20.29
C GLY A 90 -2.50 2.77 18.79
N ARG A 91 -2.01 1.67 18.22
CA ARG A 91 -2.24 1.33 16.81
C ARG A 91 -3.74 1.21 16.49
N GLU A 92 -4.51 0.60 17.39
CA GLU A 92 -5.95 0.40 17.21
C GLU A 92 -6.70 1.75 17.23
N ASP A 93 -6.30 2.66 18.11
CA ASP A 93 -6.91 3.99 18.23
C ASP A 93 -6.61 4.89 17.01
N LEU A 94 -5.44 4.73 16.38
CA LEU A 94 -5.08 5.50 15.19
C LEU A 94 -5.94 5.16 13.96
N CYS A 95 -6.49 3.94 13.88
CA CYS A 95 -7.24 3.46 12.72
C CYS A 95 -6.52 3.77 11.38
N PHE A 96 -5.20 3.55 11.32
CA PHE A 96 -4.40 3.94 10.16
C PHE A 96 -4.67 3.01 8.96
N VAL A 97 -5.14 3.57 7.85
CA VAL A 97 -5.55 2.80 6.66
C VAL A 97 -5.06 3.47 5.38
N GLY A 98 -4.34 2.69 4.56
CA GLY A 98 -3.90 3.08 3.21
C GLY A 98 -4.95 2.86 2.12
N ALA A 99 -4.81 3.57 0.99
CA ALA A 99 -5.71 3.50 -0.15
C ALA A 99 -5.58 2.18 -0.96
N GLY A 100 -4.40 1.57 -0.92
CA GLY A 100 -4.12 0.28 -1.55
C GLY A 100 -2.98 -0.44 -0.85
N ARG A 101 -2.80 -1.72 -1.19
CA ARG A 101 -1.59 -2.46 -0.84
C ARG A 101 -0.61 -2.37 -2.00
N THR A 102 0.67 -2.37 -1.66
CA THR A 102 1.78 -2.61 -2.59
C THR A 102 2.55 -3.82 -2.11
N ASP A 103 3.02 -4.63 -3.05
CA ASP A 103 3.83 -5.81 -2.76
C ASP A 103 5.28 -5.39 -2.40
N ALA A 104 6.09 -6.34 -1.93
CA ALA A 104 7.49 -6.12 -1.62
C ALA A 104 8.25 -5.51 -2.82
N GLY A 105 9.12 -4.52 -2.54
CA GLY A 105 9.90 -3.84 -3.57
C GLY A 105 9.15 -2.74 -4.35
N VAL A 106 7.82 -2.69 -4.30
CA VAL A 106 7.03 -1.71 -5.08
C VAL A 106 7.14 -0.32 -4.45
N HIS A 107 7.45 0.70 -5.25
CA HIS A 107 7.52 2.11 -4.82
C HIS A 107 6.14 2.80 -4.91
N ALA A 108 6.01 3.95 -4.27
CA ALA A 108 4.87 4.85 -4.48
C ALA A 108 5.29 6.32 -4.47
N TRP A 109 4.65 7.13 -5.30
CA TRP A 109 4.83 8.59 -5.31
C TRP A 109 3.78 9.35 -4.50
N GLY A 110 2.65 8.69 -4.20
CA GLY A 110 1.48 9.32 -3.60
C GLY A 110 0.47 8.30 -3.08
N GLN A 111 0.95 7.33 -2.30
CA GLN A 111 0.07 6.45 -1.54
C GLN A 111 -0.72 7.31 -0.54
N VAL A 112 -2.03 7.33 -0.69
CA VAL A 112 -2.90 8.05 0.24
C VAL A 112 -3.20 7.16 1.43
N ALA A 113 -3.17 7.71 2.63
CA ALA A 113 -3.62 7.04 3.84
C ALA A 113 -4.43 7.98 4.71
N HIS A 114 -5.13 7.44 5.69
CA HIS A 114 -5.76 8.24 6.75
C HIS A 114 -5.55 7.63 8.12
N PHE A 115 -5.58 8.48 9.14
CA PHE A 115 -5.66 8.09 10.56
C PHE A 115 -6.68 8.98 11.26
N VAL A 116 -7.02 8.61 12.49
CA VAL A 116 -7.92 9.38 13.35
C VAL A 116 -7.24 9.77 14.67
N THR A 117 -7.72 10.84 15.28
CA THR A 117 -7.35 11.25 16.64
C THR A 117 -8.59 11.69 17.41
N PRO A 118 -8.62 11.53 18.76
CA PRO A 118 -9.70 12.04 19.59
C PRO A 118 -9.58 13.55 19.89
N PHE A 119 -8.58 14.21 19.30
CA PHE A 119 -8.27 15.62 19.49
C PHE A 119 -7.97 16.28 18.14
N ASN A 120 -8.27 17.58 18.05
CA ASN A 120 -7.94 18.37 16.89
C ASN A 120 -6.47 18.80 16.91
N TYR A 121 -5.91 19.06 15.74
CA TYR A 121 -4.66 19.79 15.61
C TYR A 121 -4.93 21.18 15.07
N ASP A 122 -4.43 22.20 15.76
CA ASP A 122 -4.57 23.60 15.32
C ASP A 122 -3.65 23.90 14.12
N SER A 123 -2.51 23.21 14.04
CA SER A 123 -1.60 23.23 12.89
C SER A 123 -1.06 21.84 12.60
N LEU A 124 -1.01 21.48 11.31
CA LEU A 124 -0.49 20.20 10.84
C LEU A 124 1.00 20.25 10.50
N GLU A 125 1.61 21.45 10.46
CA GLU A 125 3.01 21.63 10.07
C GLU A 125 3.98 20.91 11.02
N SER A 126 3.73 20.98 12.33
CA SER A 126 4.56 20.33 13.35
C SER A 126 4.53 18.80 13.22
N ILE A 127 3.36 18.23 12.94
CA ILE A 127 3.17 16.79 12.74
C ILE A 127 3.83 16.36 11.44
N HIS A 128 3.67 17.15 10.37
CA HIS A 128 4.28 16.89 9.07
C HIS A 128 5.81 16.83 9.19
N ALA A 129 6.39 17.82 9.87
CA ALA A 129 7.82 17.88 10.15
C ALA A 129 8.27 16.71 11.03
N ALA A 130 7.53 16.40 12.11
CA ALA A 130 7.84 15.30 13.01
C ALA A 130 7.79 13.94 12.30
N LEU A 131 6.80 13.70 11.44
CA LEU A 131 6.70 12.48 10.63
C LEU A 131 7.95 12.31 9.76
N ASN A 132 8.33 13.35 9.00
CA ASN A 132 9.50 13.29 8.13
C ASN A 132 10.84 13.26 8.90
N GLY A 133 10.89 13.75 10.14
CA GLY A 133 12.04 13.63 11.03
C GLY A 133 12.20 12.24 11.67
N LEU A 134 11.10 11.51 11.85
CA LEU A 134 11.10 10.17 12.45
C LEU A 134 11.21 9.04 11.40
N LEU A 135 10.76 9.29 10.17
CA LEU A 135 10.76 8.30 9.10
C LEU A 135 12.15 8.15 8.44
N PRO A 136 12.55 6.94 8.03
CA PRO A 136 13.77 6.75 7.25
C PRO A 136 13.73 7.51 5.92
N SER A 137 14.90 7.75 5.29
CA SER A 137 15.02 8.66 4.14
C SER A 137 14.25 8.25 2.89
N ASP A 138 13.95 6.97 2.78
CA ASP A 138 13.19 6.34 1.71
C ASP A 138 11.67 6.42 1.90
N ILE A 139 11.15 7.00 3.00
CA ILE A 139 9.72 7.23 3.22
C ILE A 139 9.50 8.71 3.54
N ARG A 140 8.65 9.37 2.76
CA ARG A 140 8.33 10.79 2.93
C ARG A 140 6.83 11.03 2.93
N VAL A 141 6.35 11.71 3.95
CA VAL A 141 5.01 12.31 3.95
C VAL A 141 5.12 13.61 3.16
N ARG A 142 4.48 13.67 2.00
CA ARG A 142 4.51 14.82 1.10
C ARG A 142 3.45 15.87 1.43
N ASP A 143 2.34 15.42 2.01
CA ASP A 143 1.19 16.26 2.35
C ASP A 143 0.44 15.66 3.53
N ILE A 144 -0.10 16.52 4.38
CA ILE A 144 -1.02 16.19 5.47
C ILE A 144 -2.17 17.21 5.46
N SER A 145 -3.40 16.73 5.56
CA SER A 145 -4.59 17.57 5.52
C SER A 145 -5.70 17.02 6.43
N ALA A 146 -6.57 17.90 6.91
CA ALA A 146 -7.83 17.47 7.50
C ALA A 146 -8.68 16.75 6.44
N ALA A 147 -9.45 15.76 6.86
CA ALA A 147 -10.42 15.06 6.03
C ALA A 147 -11.77 15.04 6.73
N VAL A 148 -12.84 15.06 5.92
CA VAL A 148 -14.20 14.92 6.44
C VAL A 148 -14.36 13.55 7.13
N PRO A 149 -15.23 13.42 8.14
CA PRO A 149 -15.42 12.16 8.89
C PRO A 149 -15.72 10.95 8.00
N GLU A 150 -16.41 11.14 6.88
CA GLU A 150 -16.83 10.09 5.94
C GLU A 150 -15.69 9.63 5.01
N PHE A 151 -14.58 10.37 4.96
CA PHE A 151 -13.44 10.00 4.11
C PHE A 151 -12.86 8.66 4.54
N HIS A 152 -12.58 7.78 3.58
CA HIS A 152 -11.86 6.55 3.82
C HIS A 152 -10.87 6.31 2.69
N ALA A 153 -9.57 6.34 2.98
CA ALA A 153 -8.51 6.31 1.97
C ALA A 153 -8.70 5.21 0.90
N ARG A 154 -9.17 4.02 1.29
CA ARG A 154 -9.45 2.90 0.37
C ARG A 154 -10.72 3.06 -0.47
N PHE A 155 -11.80 3.58 0.13
CA PHE A 155 -13.14 3.51 -0.46
C PHE A 155 -13.57 4.82 -1.11
N SER A 156 -13.02 5.95 -0.66
CA SER A 156 -13.20 7.25 -1.31
C SER A 156 -12.30 7.43 -2.54
N ALA A 157 -11.38 6.50 -2.81
CA ALA A 157 -10.53 6.53 -3.99
C ALA A 157 -11.35 6.25 -5.25
N LYS A 158 -11.34 7.19 -6.21
CA LYS A 158 -12.06 7.07 -7.50
C LYS A 158 -11.32 6.22 -8.54
N GLY A 159 -10.03 6.04 -8.36
CA GLY A 159 -9.15 5.31 -9.27
C GLY A 159 -7.74 5.26 -8.72
N LYS A 160 -6.88 4.46 -9.36
CA LYS A 160 -5.46 4.33 -9.04
C LYS A 160 -4.68 4.38 -10.35
N VAL A 161 -3.53 5.06 -10.30
CA VAL A 161 -2.59 5.14 -11.42
C VAL A 161 -1.33 4.41 -11.01
N TYR A 162 -0.89 3.51 -11.88
CA TYR A 162 0.35 2.77 -11.73
C TYR A 162 1.27 3.13 -12.90
N HIS A 163 2.56 3.20 -12.65
CA HIS A 163 3.57 3.34 -13.69
C HIS A 163 4.52 2.15 -13.59
N TYR A 164 4.69 1.45 -14.71
CA TYR A 164 5.68 0.40 -14.82
C TYR A 164 6.76 0.85 -15.82
N LYS A 165 8.01 0.79 -15.39
CA LYS A 165 9.15 1.23 -16.18
C LYS A 165 9.90 0.01 -16.67
N ILE A 166 10.14 -0.05 -17.98
CA ILE A 166 10.97 -1.08 -18.58
C ILE A 166 12.21 -0.41 -19.17
N TYR A 167 13.37 -0.84 -18.72
CA TYR A 167 14.65 -0.48 -19.31
C TYR A 167 14.97 -1.51 -20.39
N ASN A 168 14.92 -1.11 -21.66
CA ASN A 168 14.97 -2.03 -22.80
C ASN A 168 16.30 -1.96 -23.59
N ASP A 169 17.38 -2.37 -22.94
CA ASP A 169 18.69 -2.54 -23.56
C ASP A 169 19.36 -3.85 -23.19
N THR A 170 20.42 -4.18 -23.90
CA THR A 170 21.28 -5.32 -23.57
C THR A 170 22.00 -5.12 -22.23
N ILE A 171 22.38 -3.88 -21.88
CA ILE A 171 23.11 -3.54 -20.65
C ILE A 171 22.27 -2.61 -19.79
N MET A 172 22.00 -3.02 -18.54
CA MET A 172 21.22 -2.24 -17.58
C MET A 172 21.99 -1.02 -17.08
N ASP A 173 21.35 0.15 -17.07
CA ASP A 173 21.86 1.31 -16.35
C ASP A 173 21.78 1.04 -14.83
N PRO A 174 22.92 1.07 -14.10
CA PRO A 174 22.92 0.82 -12.66
C PRO A 174 22.01 1.78 -11.90
N PHE A 175 21.77 3.01 -12.34
CA PHE A 175 20.89 3.96 -11.65
C PHE A 175 19.40 3.65 -11.82
N GLN A 176 19.05 2.79 -12.78
CA GLN A 176 17.67 2.39 -13.04
C GLN A 176 17.30 1.05 -12.41
N ARG A 177 18.29 0.29 -11.89
CA ARG A 177 18.14 -1.13 -11.51
C ARG A 177 17.06 -1.41 -10.47
N HIS A 178 16.75 -0.43 -9.61
CA HIS A 178 15.69 -0.54 -8.61
C HIS A 178 14.36 0.00 -9.10
N TYR A 179 14.36 0.87 -10.11
CA TYR A 179 13.17 1.62 -10.56
C TYR A 179 12.62 1.16 -11.91
N ALA A 180 13.23 0.16 -12.53
CA ALA A 180 12.88 -0.35 -13.84
C ALA A 180 13.09 -1.86 -13.93
N TYR A 181 12.17 -2.54 -14.61
CA TYR A 181 12.41 -3.91 -15.07
C TYR A 181 13.38 -3.91 -16.25
N HIS A 182 14.45 -4.70 -16.17
CA HIS A 182 15.41 -4.84 -17.26
C HIS A 182 14.93 -5.88 -18.29
N SER A 183 14.78 -5.46 -19.54
CA SER A 183 14.49 -6.36 -20.65
C SER A 183 15.58 -6.27 -21.71
N VAL A 184 16.33 -7.36 -21.89
CA VAL A 184 17.37 -7.49 -22.93
C VAL A 184 16.80 -7.71 -24.32
N TYR A 185 15.56 -8.19 -24.43
CA TYR A 185 14.88 -8.44 -25.70
C TYR A 185 14.23 -7.18 -26.21
N LYS A 186 14.50 -6.78 -27.46
CA LYS A 186 13.88 -5.59 -28.05
C LYS A 186 12.36 -5.74 -28.08
N LEU A 187 11.68 -4.78 -27.46
CA LEU A 187 10.23 -4.74 -27.37
C LEU A 187 9.65 -3.99 -28.57
N ASN A 188 8.59 -4.55 -29.17
CA ASN A 188 7.83 -3.88 -30.21
C ASN A 188 6.72 -3.03 -29.58
N THR A 189 6.98 -1.75 -29.38
CA THR A 189 6.05 -0.82 -28.73
C THR A 189 4.79 -0.57 -29.55
N ALA A 190 4.83 -0.70 -30.88
CA ALA A 190 3.63 -0.61 -31.71
C ALA A 190 2.66 -1.76 -31.41
N VAL A 191 3.17 -3.00 -31.35
CA VAL A 191 2.37 -4.17 -30.99
C VAL A 191 1.85 -4.07 -29.56
N MET A 192 2.67 -3.60 -28.62
CA MET A 192 2.24 -3.38 -27.23
C MET A 192 1.12 -2.33 -27.12
N ARG A 193 1.19 -1.25 -27.91
CA ARG A 193 0.14 -0.22 -27.97
C ARG A 193 -1.17 -0.80 -28.49
N GLU A 194 -1.13 -1.61 -29.54
CA GLU A 194 -2.33 -2.30 -30.05
C GLU A 194 -2.91 -3.26 -29.01
N ALA A 195 -2.06 -4.07 -28.35
CA ALA A 195 -2.49 -4.97 -27.29
C ALA A 195 -3.14 -4.23 -26.09
N ALA A 196 -2.56 -3.09 -25.67
CA ALA A 196 -3.06 -2.30 -24.55
C ALA A 196 -4.50 -1.79 -24.75
N LYS A 197 -4.91 -1.50 -26.00
CA LYS A 197 -6.28 -1.08 -26.31
C LYS A 197 -7.32 -2.12 -25.89
N HIS A 198 -6.99 -3.41 -26.00
CA HIS A 198 -7.89 -4.50 -25.60
C HIS A 198 -8.09 -4.59 -24.08
N CYS A 199 -7.19 -4.02 -23.29
CA CYS A 199 -7.33 -3.98 -21.83
C CYS A 199 -8.24 -2.85 -21.35
N ILE A 200 -8.46 -1.79 -22.15
CA ILE A 200 -9.28 -0.63 -21.78
C ILE A 200 -10.77 -1.04 -21.75
N GLY A 201 -11.50 -0.55 -20.76
CA GLY A 201 -12.91 -0.88 -20.55
C GLY A 201 -13.12 -1.85 -19.39
N ARG A 202 -14.33 -2.41 -19.30
CA ARG A 202 -14.77 -3.29 -18.22
C ARG A 202 -14.60 -4.75 -18.63
N HIS A 203 -13.69 -5.45 -17.96
CA HIS A 203 -13.33 -6.84 -18.29
C HIS A 203 -13.21 -7.70 -17.03
N ASP A 204 -13.36 -9.00 -17.20
CA ASP A 204 -12.96 -9.99 -16.21
C ASP A 204 -11.44 -10.20 -16.31
N PHE A 205 -10.72 -9.89 -15.22
CA PHE A 205 -9.27 -10.02 -15.15
C PHE A 205 -8.79 -11.24 -14.37
N SER A 206 -9.61 -12.30 -14.25
CA SER A 206 -9.25 -13.54 -13.54
C SER A 206 -7.94 -14.16 -14.01
N ALA A 207 -7.64 -14.07 -15.31
CA ALA A 207 -6.39 -14.56 -15.90
C ALA A 207 -5.12 -13.86 -15.36
N PHE A 208 -5.27 -12.70 -14.71
CA PHE A 208 -4.18 -11.90 -14.17
C PHE A 208 -4.17 -11.88 -12.63
N VAL A 209 -5.02 -12.67 -11.98
CA VAL A 209 -5.05 -12.80 -10.52
C VAL A 209 -4.07 -13.88 -10.07
N ASN A 210 -3.35 -13.62 -8.98
CA ASN A 210 -2.53 -14.65 -8.35
C ASN A 210 -3.40 -15.71 -7.66
N VAL A 211 -3.29 -16.95 -8.12
CA VAL A 211 -4.09 -18.13 -7.68
C VAL A 211 -3.98 -18.44 -6.18
N SER A 212 -2.91 -17.97 -5.51
CA SER A 212 -2.63 -18.27 -4.11
C SER A 212 -3.52 -17.56 -3.07
N ARG A 213 -4.44 -16.67 -3.47
CA ARG A 213 -5.37 -15.97 -2.55
C ARG A 213 -6.80 -16.51 -2.67
N ASN A 214 -7.01 -17.75 -2.23
CA ASN A 214 -8.29 -18.46 -2.40
C ASN A 214 -9.19 -18.46 -1.15
N ASP A 215 -9.03 -17.52 -0.22
CA ASP A 215 -9.85 -17.38 0.99
C ASP A 215 -10.97 -16.34 0.88
N ARG A 216 -11.05 -15.60 -0.25
CA ARG A 216 -12.11 -14.60 -0.50
C ARG A 216 -12.55 -14.61 -1.96
N VAL A 217 -13.85 -14.72 -2.19
CA VAL A 217 -14.45 -14.49 -3.52
C VAL A 217 -14.30 -13.01 -3.84
N LEU A 218 -13.27 -12.66 -4.61
CA LEU A 218 -13.07 -11.31 -5.13
C LEU A 218 -13.82 -11.19 -6.46
N ASP A 219 -14.51 -10.07 -6.67
CA ASP A 219 -15.02 -9.71 -7.99
C ASP A 219 -13.81 -9.42 -8.91
N PRO A 220 -13.52 -10.25 -9.93
CA PRO A 220 -12.39 -10.06 -10.83
C PRO A 220 -12.67 -8.99 -11.87
N VAL A 221 -13.91 -8.51 -11.99
CA VAL A 221 -14.30 -7.52 -12.98
C VAL A 221 -13.76 -6.16 -12.57
N LYS A 222 -12.97 -5.53 -13.45
CA LYS A 222 -12.41 -4.19 -13.23
C LYS A 222 -12.60 -3.36 -14.48
N THR A 223 -12.54 -2.04 -14.31
CA THR A 223 -12.55 -1.09 -15.43
C THR A 223 -11.20 -0.41 -15.53
N ILE A 224 -10.52 -0.57 -16.65
CA ILE A 224 -9.31 0.20 -16.98
C ILE A 224 -9.75 1.42 -17.79
N PHE A 225 -9.57 2.61 -17.22
CA PHE A 225 -9.95 3.87 -17.88
C PHE A 225 -8.93 4.33 -18.92
N ARG A 226 -7.66 3.98 -18.73
CA ARG A 226 -6.54 4.42 -19.56
C ARG A 226 -5.38 3.44 -19.43
N PHE A 227 -4.73 3.15 -20.55
CA PHE A 227 -3.54 2.30 -20.62
C PHE A 227 -2.65 2.79 -21.76
N ASP A 228 -1.55 3.47 -21.41
CA ASP A 228 -0.62 4.00 -22.40
C ASP A 228 0.71 3.24 -22.42
N ILE A 229 1.31 3.19 -23.61
CA ILE A 229 2.69 2.76 -23.81
C ILE A 229 3.47 3.94 -24.39
N ILE A 230 4.35 4.51 -23.58
CA ILE A 230 5.08 5.74 -23.90
C ILE A 230 6.56 5.40 -24.04
N GLU A 231 7.16 5.75 -25.18
CA GLU A 231 8.62 5.67 -25.32
C GLU A 231 9.25 6.95 -24.81
N MET A 232 10.21 6.82 -23.90
CA MET A 232 11.00 7.96 -23.46
C MET A 232 12.40 7.85 -24.02
N VAL A 233 12.83 8.90 -24.71
CA VAL A 233 14.19 9.05 -25.20
C VAL A 233 14.97 9.72 -24.09
N VAL A 234 15.94 9.01 -23.52
CA VAL A 234 16.90 9.62 -22.59
C VAL A 234 17.98 10.26 -23.46
N PHE A 235 17.95 11.58 -23.56
CA PHE A 235 19.07 12.33 -24.12
C PHE A 235 20.18 12.34 -23.06
N PHE A 236 21.23 11.55 -23.27
CA PHE A 236 22.48 11.79 -22.59
C PHE A 236 23.14 12.98 -23.30
N TYR A 237 23.16 14.14 -22.64
CA TYR A 237 24.08 15.20 -23.02
C TYR A 237 25.49 14.69 -22.68
N HIS A 238 26.24 14.29 -23.70
CA HIS A 238 27.69 14.37 -23.63
C HIS A 238 28.03 15.84 -23.86
N GLU A 239 28.27 16.58 -22.78
CA GLU A 239 29.25 17.65 -22.87
C GLU A 239 30.61 17.01 -22.60
N ASP A 240 31.55 17.31 -23.49
CA ASP A 240 32.88 16.71 -23.62
C ASP A 240 33.78 16.88 -22.37
#